data_AF-A0A2N7NLM5-F1
#
_entry.id   AF-A0A2N7NLM5-F1
#
_cell.length_a   1.000
_cell.length_b   1.000
_cell.length_c   1.000
_cell.angle_alpha   90.00
_cell.angle_beta   90.00
_cell.angle_gamma   90.00
#
_symmetry.space_group_name_H-M   'P 1'
#
loop_
_entity.id
_entity.type
_entity.pdbx_description
1 polymer ?
#
loop_
_entity_poly.entity_id
_entity_poly.type
_entity_poly.pdbx_seq_one_letter_code
_entity_poly.pdbx_strand_id
1 'polypeptide(L)'
;MDAGLVGIFVTVAIAHFLALLSPGPDFVIVVKSAVKNKGRKALGVAFGIASANAVYIGLCLIGVGSILAASVSVMIALKIIGGLFLVYLAVQAIRAKKCNYSNIDVVEEGVSIQTTFLKEFVTGFLSGILNPKNLLFYLSLFTVVLNNEVGFMFKLGLGIWMTVVVFVWDAAIIFLLSAPKVRREFTRVAYYIDKVTGVMLGLLGLTIVKSALVRQ
;
A
#
# COMPACT_ATOMS: atom_id res chain seq x y z
N MET A 1 -3.68 -0.53 -26.92
CA MET A 1 -2.78 -0.95 -25.84
C MET A 1 -2.43 -2.41 -26.10
N ASP A 2 -1.14 -2.73 -26.18
CA ASP A 2 -0.69 -4.12 -26.33
C ASP A 2 -1.25 -4.96 -25.18
N ALA A 3 -1.76 -6.16 -25.47
CA ALA A 3 -2.38 -7.04 -24.48
C ALA A 3 -1.46 -7.30 -23.27
N GLY A 4 -0.14 -7.26 -23.46
CA GLY A 4 0.86 -7.36 -22.40
C GLY A 4 0.85 -6.18 -21.41
N LEU A 5 0.71 -4.94 -21.89
CA LEU A 5 0.65 -3.75 -21.03
C LEU A 5 -0.63 -3.73 -20.20
N VAL A 6 -1.75 -4.16 -20.78
CA VAL A 6 -3.03 -4.31 -20.06
C VAL A 6 -2.87 -5.32 -18.92
N GLY A 7 -2.27 -6.49 -19.19
CA GLY A 7 -2.06 -7.52 -18.18
C GLY A 7 -1.18 -7.06 -17.01
N ILE A 8 -0.11 -6.31 -17.29
CA ILE A 8 0.76 -5.72 -16.26
C ILE A 8 -0.03 -4.71 -15.43
N PHE A 9 -0.75 -3.79 -16.08
CA PHE A 9 -1.58 -2.81 -15.36
C PHE A 9 -2.57 -3.49 -14.43
N VAL A 10 -3.31 -4.49 -14.92
CA VAL A 10 -4.31 -5.21 -14.12
C VAL A 10 -3.67 -5.90 -12.93
N THR A 11 -2.53 -6.57 -13.13
CA THR A 11 -1.81 -7.24 -12.03
C THR A 11 -1.35 -6.25 -10.97
N VAL A 12 -0.76 -5.13 -11.40
CA VAL A 12 -0.30 -4.05 -10.52
C VAL A 12 -1.48 -3.43 -9.78
N ALA A 13 -2.57 -3.14 -10.48
CA ALA A 13 -3.75 -2.52 -9.92
C ALA A 13 -4.39 -3.42 -8.85
N ILE A 14 -4.59 -4.71 -9.15
CA ILE A 14 -5.13 -5.68 -8.20
C ILE A 14 -4.21 -5.77 -6.97
N ALA A 15 -2.92 -5.97 -7.17
CA ALA A 15 -1.96 -6.05 -6.05
C ALA A 15 -1.96 -4.78 -5.18
N HIS A 16 -2.00 -3.60 -5.80
CA HIS A 16 -2.02 -2.31 -5.13
C HIS A 16 -3.31 -2.09 -4.33
N PHE A 17 -4.47 -2.36 -4.92
CA PHE A 17 -5.75 -2.27 -4.21
C PHE A 17 -5.83 -3.24 -3.05
N LEU A 18 -5.36 -4.48 -3.22
CA LEU A 18 -5.32 -5.45 -2.14
C LEU A 18 -4.41 -4.98 -1.01
N ALA A 19 -3.23 -4.45 -1.32
CA ALA A 19 -2.32 -3.92 -0.30
C ALA A 19 -2.92 -2.74 0.48
N LEU A 20 -3.67 -1.85 -0.19
CA LEU A 20 -4.40 -0.74 0.41
C LEU A 20 -5.55 -1.20 1.31
N LEU A 21 -6.23 -2.29 0.93
CA LEU A 21 -7.29 -2.89 1.71
C LEU A 21 -6.78 -3.53 3.01
N SER A 22 -5.53 -3.99 3.04
CA SER A 22 -4.94 -4.56 4.24
C SER A 22 -4.59 -3.46 5.27
N PRO A 23 -5.29 -3.39 6.41
CA PRO A 23 -5.05 -2.38 7.43
C PRO A 23 -3.61 -2.48 7.97
N GLY A 24 -2.86 -1.39 7.84
CA GLY A 24 -1.50 -1.25 8.38
C GLY A 24 -1.40 -0.14 9.43
N PRO A 25 -0.16 0.21 9.84
CA PRO A 25 0.10 1.36 10.72
C PRO A 25 -0.51 2.67 10.18
N ASP A 26 -0.38 2.89 8.87
CA ASP A 26 -0.93 4.07 8.18
C ASP A 26 -2.45 4.17 8.33
N PHE A 27 -3.16 3.04 8.16
CA PHE A 27 -4.61 2.98 8.33
C PHE A 27 -5.04 3.42 9.73
N VAL A 28 -4.33 2.99 10.77
CA VAL A 28 -4.63 3.38 12.16
C VAL A 28 -4.47 4.90 12.35
N ILE A 29 -3.44 5.50 11.75
CA ILE A 29 -3.21 6.94 11.85
C ILE A 29 -4.28 7.72 11.08
N VAL A 30 -4.67 7.26 9.90
CA VAL A 30 -5.77 7.83 9.11
C VAL A 30 -7.08 7.81 9.91
N VAL A 31 -7.42 6.67 10.53
CA VAL A 31 -8.62 6.54 11.38
C VAL A 31 -8.55 7.48 12.59
N LYS A 32 -7.40 7.52 13.30
CA LYS A 32 -7.21 8.43 14.44
C LYS A 32 -7.38 9.88 14.04
N SER A 33 -6.81 10.28 12.90
CA SER A 33 -6.94 11.65 12.41
C SER A 33 -8.37 11.98 11.97
N ALA A 34 -9.07 11.05 11.35
CA ALA A 34 -10.48 11.20 10.97
C ALA A 34 -11.41 11.40 12.17
N VAL A 35 -11.11 10.73 13.29
CA VAL A 35 -11.88 10.88 14.55
C VAL A 35 -11.49 12.17 15.28
N LYS A 36 -10.19 12.46 15.38
CA LYS A 36 -9.68 13.61 16.14
C LYS A 36 -9.91 14.95 15.43
N ASN A 37 -9.78 14.98 14.11
CA ASN A 37 -9.87 16.18 13.29
C ASN A 37 -11.00 16.04 12.27
N LYS A 38 -11.86 17.05 12.17
CA LYS A 38 -12.93 17.07 11.16
C LYS A 38 -12.45 17.71 9.86
N GLY A 39 -12.77 17.07 8.74
CA GLY A 39 -12.67 17.66 7.40
C GLY A 39 -11.25 17.91 6.89
N ARG A 40 -10.98 19.11 6.38
CA ARG A 40 -9.76 19.44 5.60
C ARG A 40 -8.44 19.21 6.33
N LYS A 41 -8.42 19.21 7.66
CA LYS A 41 -7.20 19.00 8.46
C LYS A 41 -6.75 17.54 8.44
N ALA A 42 -7.68 16.59 8.51
CA ALA A 42 -7.39 15.15 8.44
C ALA A 42 -6.83 14.74 7.07
N LEU A 43 -7.21 15.46 6.00
CA LEU A 43 -6.61 15.27 4.67
C LEU A 43 -5.10 15.49 4.64
N GLY A 44 -4.55 16.22 5.62
CA GLY A 44 -3.10 16.34 5.80
C GLY A 44 -2.44 14.96 5.90
N VAL A 45 -2.98 14.04 6.71
CA VAL A 45 -2.44 12.68 6.85
C VAL A 45 -2.44 11.93 5.51
N ALA A 46 -3.56 11.97 4.80
CA ALA A 46 -3.69 11.31 3.49
C ALA A 46 -2.67 11.86 2.48
N PHE A 47 -2.48 13.19 2.43
CA PHE A 47 -1.43 13.80 1.61
C PHE A 47 -0.03 13.34 2.04
N GLY A 48 0.25 13.31 3.33
CA GLY A 48 1.53 12.86 3.88
C GLY A 48 1.87 11.42 3.46
N ILE A 49 0.93 10.49 3.66
CA ILE A 49 1.10 9.07 3.29
C ILE A 49 1.29 8.93 1.78
N ALA A 50 0.46 9.62 0.98
CA ALA A 50 0.58 9.60 -0.48
C ALA A 50 1.94 10.15 -0.95
N SER A 51 2.44 11.22 -0.34
CA SER A 51 3.77 11.78 -0.63
C SER A 51 4.89 10.82 -0.25
N ALA A 52 4.83 10.15 0.90
CA ALA A 52 5.82 9.14 1.28
C ALA A 52 5.83 7.96 0.30
N ASN A 53 4.65 7.49 -0.11
CA ASN A 53 4.51 6.45 -1.11
C ASN A 53 5.04 6.89 -2.49
N ALA A 54 4.80 8.15 -2.88
CA ALA A 54 5.36 8.71 -4.10
C ALA A 54 6.90 8.72 -4.08
N VAL A 55 7.53 8.97 -2.92
CA VAL A 55 8.98 8.87 -2.77
C VAL A 55 9.46 7.45 -3.04
N TYR A 56 8.83 6.43 -2.45
CA TYR A 56 9.22 5.03 -2.72
C TYR A 56 9.02 4.62 -4.17
N ILE A 57 7.88 5.00 -4.77
CA ILE A 57 7.61 4.76 -6.18
C ILE A 57 8.67 5.45 -7.05
N GLY A 58 9.02 6.71 -6.75
CA GLY A 58 10.07 7.45 -7.45
C GLY A 58 11.44 6.78 -7.32
N LEU A 59 11.81 6.34 -6.12
CA LEU A 59 13.04 5.58 -5.88
C LEU A 59 13.05 4.26 -6.66
N CYS A 60 11.91 3.58 -6.76
CA CYS A 60 11.80 2.36 -7.56
C CYS A 60 11.94 2.65 -9.06
N LEU A 61 11.32 3.72 -9.55
CA LEU A 61 11.43 4.16 -10.95
C LEU A 61 12.87 4.51 -11.34
N ILE A 62 13.59 5.23 -10.47
CA ILE A 62 14.98 5.67 -10.71
C ILE A 62 15.95 4.51 -10.51
N GLY A 63 15.85 3.80 -9.38
CA GLY A 63 16.87 2.87 -8.92
C GLY A 63 16.72 1.47 -9.49
N VAL A 64 15.51 0.98 -9.73
CA VAL A 64 15.34 -0.42 -10.13
C VAL A 64 15.67 -0.58 -11.62
N GLY A 65 15.40 0.43 -12.46
CA GLY A 65 15.77 0.40 -13.88
C GLY A 65 17.29 0.30 -14.12
N SER A 66 18.10 1.00 -13.34
CA SER A 66 19.57 0.97 -13.44
C SER A 66 20.16 -0.32 -12.87
N ILE A 67 19.60 -0.85 -11.77
CA ILE A 67 20.02 -2.12 -11.16
C ILE A 67 19.74 -3.31 -12.10
N LEU A 68 18.62 -3.28 -12.82
CA LEU A 68 18.24 -4.34 -13.77
C LEU A 68 19.13 -4.41 -15.00
N ALA A 69 19.61 -3.27 -15.48
CA ALA A 69 20.53 -3.21 -16.61
C ALA A 69 21.89 -3.85 -16.29
N ALA A 70 22.23 -3.99 -14.99
CA ALA A 70 23.51 -4.49 -14.56
C ALA A 70 23.62 -6.02 -14.53
N SER A 71 22.54 -6.77 -14.17
CA SER A 71 22.63 -8.23 -14.07
C SER A 71 21.27 -8.94 -14.00
N VAL A 72 21.11 -9.98 -14.84
CA VAL A 72 19.97 -10.91 -14.81
C VAL A 72 19.84 -11.61 -13.45
N SER A 73 20.96 -11.96 -12.81
CA SER A 73 20.96 -12.60 -11.49
C SER A 73 20.39 -11.69 -10.40
N VAL A 74 20.68 -10.38 -10.47
CA VAL A 74 20.12 -9.39 -9.53
C VAL A 74 18.62 -9.22 -9.75
N MET A 75 18.16 -9.21 -11.00
CA MET A 75 16.73 -9.21 -11.31
C MET A 75 16.02 -10.43 -10.71
N ILE A 76 16.59 -11.63 -10.86
CA ILE A 76 16.01 -12.87 -10.33
C ILE A 76 15.97 -12.84 -8.80
N ALA A 77 17.08 -12.44 -8.16
CA ALA A 77 17.14 -12.30 -6.70
C ALA A 77 16.08 -11.34 -6.18
N LEU A 78 15.92 -10.16 -6.82
CA LEU A 78 14.88 -9.20 -6.45
C LEU A 78 13.46 -9.77 -6.63
N LYS A 79 13.17 -10.48 -7.73
CA LYS A 79 11.87 -11.14 -7.94
C LYS A 79 11.57 -12.18 -6.86
N ILE A 80 12.56 -12.99 -6.47
CA ILE A 80 12.40 -13.97 -5.40
C ILE A 80 12.14 -13.27 -4.07
N ILE A 81 12.95 -12.28 -3.70
CA ILE A 81 12.80 -11.52 -2.46
C ILE A 81 11.43 -10.83 -2.42
N GLY A 82 11.03 -10.17 -3.51
CA GLY A 82 9.75 -9.48 -3.59
C GLY A 82 8.56 -10.43 -3.53
N GLY A 83 8.61 -11.55 -4.24
CA GLY A 83 7.58 -12.57 -4.20
C GLY A 83 7.43 -13.20 -2.81
N LEU A 84 8.55 -13.54 -2.14
CA LEU A 84 8.54 -14.03 -0.77
C LEU A 84 8.01 -13.00 0.22
N PHE A 85 8.30 -11.71 0.01
CA PHE A 85 7.75 -10.65 0.85
C PHE A 85 6.22 -10.52 0.71
N LEU A 86 5.68 -10.65 -0.51
CA LEU A 86 4.22 -10.69 -0.70
C LEU A 86 3.59 -11.90 -0.01
N VAL A 87 4.26 -13.06 -0.02
CA VAL A 87 3.84 -14.24 0.77
C VAL A 87 3.92 -13.97 2.27
N TYR A 88 4.94 -13.26 2.74
CA TYR A 88 5.02 -12.86 4.15
C TYR A 88 3.86 -11.94 4.55
N LEU A 89 3.54 -10.92 3.74
CA LEU A 89 2.39 -10.04 3.96
C LEU A 89 1.07 -10.83 3.95
N ALA A 90 0.94 -11.78 3.03
CA ALA A 90 -0.19 -12.69 2.96
C ALA A 90 -0.38 -13.48 4.25
N VAL A 91 0.70 -14.07 4.77
CA VAL A 91 0.68 -14.80 6.04
C VAL A 91 0.31 -13.88 7.20
N GLN A 92 0.82 -12.64 7.23
CA GLN A 92 0.47 -11.68 8.27
C GLN A 92 -1.02 -11.33 8.25
N ALA A 93 -1.60 -11.07 7.08
CA ALA A 93 -3.03 -10.79 6.91
C ALA A 93 -3.91 -12.03 7.27
N ILE A 94 -3.48 -13.23 6.89
CA ILE A 94 -4.16 -14.50 7.27
C ILE A 94 -4.01 -14.79 8.77
N ARG A 95 -2.96 -14.31 9.44
CA ARG A 95 -2.78 -14.47 10.90
C ARG A 95 -3.40 -13.36 11.73
N ALA A 96 -3.87 -12.27 11.12
CA ALA A 96 -4.51 -11.18 11.84
C ALA A 96 -5.70 -11.68 12.66
N LYS A 97 -5.82 -11.24 13.92
CA LYS A 97 -6.89 -11.65 14.85
C LYS A 97 -7.99 -10.60 14.90
N LYS A 98 -9.25 -11.02 15.12
CA LYS A 98 -10.40 -10.09 15.25
C LYS A 98 -10.20 -9.04 16.33
N CYS A 99 -9.53 -9.38 17.44
CA CYS A 99 -9.22 -8.46 18.54
C CYS A 99 -8.25 -7.32 18.17
N ASN A 100 -7.49 -7.44 17.07
CA ASN A 100 -6.61 -6.35 16.61
C ASN A 100 -7.42 -5.13 16.12
N TYR A 101 -8.68 -5.32 15.74
CA TYR A 101 -9.55 -4.27 15.20
C TYR A 101 -10.57 -3.74 16.23
N SER A 102 -10.76 -4.42 17.37
CA SER A 102 -11.75 -4.03 18.40
C SER A 102 -11.35 -2.79 19.19
N ASN A 103 -10.06 -2.45 19.26
CA ASN A 103 -9.56 -1.26 19.97
C ASN A 103 -9.69 0.04 19.17
N ILE A 104 -10.13 -0.01 17.91
CA ILE A 104 -10.35 1.17 17.07
C ILE A 104 -11.55 2.00 17.59
N ASP A 105 -12.46 1.39 18.36
CA ASP A 105 -13.60 2.06 18.96
C ASP A 105 -13.30 2.82 20.27
N VAL A 106 -12.14 2.61 20.89
CA VAL A 106 -11.73 3.24 22.17
C VAL A 106 -10.83 4.46 21.94
N VAL A 107 -11.10 5.24 20.89
CA VAL A 107 -10.49 6.58 20.80
C VAL A 107 -11.30 7.47 21.74
N GLU A 108 -10.80 7.59 22.97
CA GLU A 108 -11.35 8.44 24.04
C GLU A 108 -11.76 9.82 23.52
N GLU A 109 -12.94 10.29 23.92
CA GLU A 109 -13.45 11.66 23.72
C GLU A 109 -12.65 12.73 24.52
N GLY A 110 -11.42 12.43 24.92
CA GLY A 110 -10.58 13.25 25.78
C GLY A 110 -9.62 14.17 25.02
N VAL A 111 -9.92 15.47 25.06
CA VAL A 111 -9.06 16.61 24.68
C VAL A 111 -8.84 16.79 23.16
N SER A 112 -9.75 17.55 22.53
CA SER A 112 -9.62 18.05 21.17
C SER A 112 -8.53 19.13 21.05
N ILE A 113 -7.25 18.75 21.06
CA ILE A 113 -6.20 19.62 20.52
C ILE A 113 -6.36 19.56 19.00
N GLN A 114 -7.08 20.54 18.43
CA GLN A 114 -7.14 20.69 16.98
C GLN A 114 -5.72 20.82 16.42
N THR A 115 -5.33 19.91 15.54
CA THR A 115 -4.03 19.99 14.89
C THR A 115 -4.12 20.87 13.64
N THR A 116 -2.97 21.21 13.07
CA THR A 116 -2.88 21.92 11.79
C THR A 116 -2.70 20.92 10.66
N PHE A 117 -3.10 21.29 9.44
CA PHE A 117 -2.89 20.48 8.24
C PHE A 117 -1.43 20.02 8.11
N LEU A 118 -0.47 20.93 8.37
CA LEU A 118 0.95 20.62 8.28
C LEU A 118 1.40 19.57 9.29
N LYS A 119 0.88 19.61 10.53
CA LYS A 119 1.21 18.58 11.53
C LYS A 119 0.69 17.21 11.10
N GLU A 120 -0.56 17.15 10.63
CA GLU A 120 -1.16 15.93 10.10
C GLU A 120 -0.40 15.41 8.87
N PHE A 121 0.02 16.31 7.97
CA PHE A 121 0.88 15.97 6.84
C PHE A 121 2.21 15.34 7.26
N VAL A 122 2.92 15.96 8.19
CA VAL A 122 4.19 15.41 8.70
C VAL A 122 3.96 14.07 9.39
N THR A 123 2.89 13.92 10.18
CA THR A 123 2.54 12.64 10.80
C THR A 123 2.27 11.55 9.76
N GLY A 124 1.48 11.85 8.72
CA GLY A 124 1.21 10.91 7.64
C GLY A 124 2.48 10.56 6.84
N PHE A 125 3.30 11.55 6.53
CA PHE A 125 4.55 11.35 5.79
C PHE A 125 5.54 10.48 6.58
N LEU A 126 5.75 10.78 7.86
CA LEU A 126 6.62 9.99 8.73
C LEU A 126 6.09 8.57 8.91
N SER A 127 4.78 8.39 9.03
CA SER A 127 4.17 7.06 9.05
C SER A 127 4.50 6.29 7.78
N GLY A 128 4.18 6.87 6.62
CA GLY A 128 4.37 6.20 5.33
C GLY A 128 5.84 5.87 5.04
N ILE A 129 6.78 6.78 5.36
CA ILE A 129 8.22 6.61 5.05
C ILE A 129 8.96 5.75 6.08
N LEU A 130 8.41 5.60 7.29
CA LEU A 130 8.96 4.68 8.29
C LEU A 130 8.22 3.34 8.29
N ASN A 131 7.17 3.19 7.47
CA ASN A 131 6.41 1.96 7.36
C ASN A 131 7.16 0.95 6.48
N PRO A 132 7.77 -0.10 7.07
CA PRO A 132 8.51 -1.10 6.29
C PRO A 132 7.60 -1.87 5.33
N LYS A 133 6.27 -1.91 5.58
CA LYS A 133 5.29 -2.51 4.66
C LYS A 133 5.31 -1.78 3.31
N ASN A 134 5.34 -0.45 3.30
CA ASN A 134 5.25 0.34 2.07
C ASN A 134 6.52 0.17 1.23
N LEU A 135 7.69 0.36 1.85
CA LEU A 135 8.98 0.16 1.18
C LEU A 135 9.06 -1.21 0.49
N LEU A 136 8.84 -2.27 1.27
CA LEU A 136 8.99 -3.63 0.79
C LEU A 136 7.87 -4.00 -0.20
N PHE A 137 6.65 -3.46 -0.04
CA PHE A 137 5.55 -3.65 -0.99
C PHE A 137 5.87 -3.03 -2.35
N TYR A 138 6.26 -1.75 -2.40
CA TYR A 138 6.59 -1.10 -3.67
C TYR A 138 7.81 -1.73 -4.33
N LEU A 139 8.83 -2.11 -3.55
CA LEU A 139 9.97 -2.85 -4.08
C LEU A 139 9.51 -4.16 -4.73
N SER A 140 8.67 -4.94 -4.04
CA SER A 140 8.12 -6.21 -4.53
C SER A 140 7.23 -6.03 -5.75
N LEU A 141 6.34 -5.04 -5.73
CA LEU A 141 5.40 -4.76 -6.82
C LEU A 141 6.15 -4.29 -8.06
N PHE A 142 7.15 -3.42 -7.88
CA PHE A 142 7.99 -3.00 -8.98
C PHE A 142 8.70 -4.18 -9.61
N THR A 143 9.11 -5.22 -8.85
CA THR A 143 9.69 -6.47 -9.42
C THR A 143 8.83 -7.15 -10.48
N VAL A 144 7.50 -7.00 -10.40
CA VAL A 144 6.54 -7.50 -11.39
C VAL A 144 6.55 -6.65 -12.67
N VAL A 145 6.77 -5.35 -12.52
CA VAL A 145 6.83 -4.35 -13.59
C VAL A 145 8.22 -4.29 -14.26
N LEU A 146 9.21 -5.03 -13.73
CA LEU A 146 10.58 -5.13 -14.25
C LEU A 146 10.64 -6.03 -15.48
N ASN A 147 9.98 -5.62 -16.55
CA ASN A 147 10.28 -6.08 -17.88
C ASN A 147 10.93 -4.92 -18.66
N ASN A 148 12.03 -5.21 -19.36
CA ASN A 148 12.77 -4.23 -20.16
C ASN A 148 11.93 -3.72 -21.36
N GLU A 149 10.87 -4.45 -21.71
CA GLU A 149 9.93 -4.09 -22.77
C GLU A 149 8.94 -2.97 -22.36
N VAL A 150 8.85 -2.63 -21.07
CA VAL A 150 7.92 -1.60 -20.60
C VAL A 150 8.59 -0.22 -20.63
N GLY A 151 8.08 0.67 -21.49
CA GLY A 151 8.55 2.04 -21.63
C GLY A 151 8.42 2.88 -20.35
N PHE A 152 9.36 3.82 -20.17
CA PHE A 152 9.42 4.68 -18.97
C PHE A 152 8.12 5.46 -18.72
N MET A 153 7.48 6.00 -19.77
CA MET A 153 6.24 6.77 -19.65
C MET A 153 5.10 5.94 -19.05
N PHE A 154 5.01 4.64 -19.37
CA PHE A 154 4.01 3.75 -18.78
C PHE A 154 4.29 3.50 -17.30
N LYS A 155 5.56 3.29 -16.93
CA LYS A 155 5.97 3.14 -15.52
C LYS A 155 5.70 4.41 -14.71
N LEU A 156 5.96 5.59 -15.29
CA LEU A 156 5.64 6.87 -14.68
C LEU A 156 4.12 7.05 -14.50
N GLY A 157 3.33 6.71 -15.52
CA GLY A 157 1.86 6.73 -15.45
C GLY A 157 1.32 5.80 -14.36
N LEU A 158 1.87 4.59 -14.25
CA LEU A 158 1.56 3.66 -13.16
C LEU A 158 1.91 4.25 -11.79
N GLY A 159 3.08 4.89 -11.67
CA GLY A 159 3.51 5.54 -10.44
C GLY A 159 2.55 6.65 -9.99
N ILE A 160 2.20 7.55 -10.89
CA ILE A 160 1.24 8.64 -10.65
C ILE A 160 -0.12 8.05 -10.25
N TRP A 161 -0.60 7.05 -11.01
CA TRP A 161 -1.87 6.39 -10.71
C TRP A 161 -1.86 5.77 -9.31
N MET A 162 -0.81 5.04 -8.93
CA MET A 162 -0.69 4.42 -7.60
C MET A 162 -0.72 5.47 -6.48
N THR A 163 0.01 6.58 -6.64
CA THR A 163 0.01 7.69 -5.66
C THR A 163 -1.37 8.32 -5.53
N VAL A 164 -2.07 8.56 -6.64
CA VAL A 164 -3.42 9.13 -6.63
C VAL A 164 -4.40 8.17 -5.95
N VAL A 165 -4.33 6.88 -6.25
CA VAL A 165 -5.21 5.88 -5.64
C VAL A 165 -5.00 5.80 -4.11
N VAL A 166 -3.75 5.86 -3.62
CA VAL A 166 -3.46 5.95 -2.17
C VAL A 166 -4.17 7.16 -1.57
N PHE A 167 -3.97 8.34 -2.16
CA PHE A 167 -4.56 9.58 -1.64
C PHE A 167 -6.10 9.52 -1.62
N VAL A 168 -6.71 9.09 -2.73
CA VAL A 168 -8.16 8.99 -2.85
C VAL A 168 -8.73 7.97 -1.85
N TRP A 169 -8.05 6.83 -1.68
CA TRP A 169 -8.43 5.81 -0.70
C TRP A 169 -8.38 6.37 0.72
N ASP A 170 -7.26 6.96 1.14
CA ASP A 170 -7.11 7.50 2.50
C ASP A 170 -8.07 8.65 2.76
N ALA A 171 -8.28 9.54 1.78
CA ALA A 171 -9.29 10.59 1.86
C ALA A 171 -10.70 10.02 2.01
N ALA A 172 -11.06 8.99 1.23
CA ALA A 172 -12.35 8.30 1.35
C ALA A 172 -12.52 7.68 2.74
N ILE A 173 -11.50 7.03 3.28
CA ILE A 173 -11.51 6.47 4.63
C ILE A 173 -11.72 7.56 5.69
N ILE A 174 -11.09 8.73 5.55
CA ILE A 174 -11.30 9.87 6.45
C ILE A 174 -12.77 10.28 6.47
N PHE A 175 -13.40 10.44 5.30
CA PHE A 175 -14.80 10.86 5.22
C PHE A 175 -15.78 9.75 5.65
N LEU A 176 -15.54 8.50 5.25
CA LEU A 176 -16.40 7.36 5.58
C LEU A 176 -16.37 7.03 7.07
N LEU A 177 -15.19 7.01 7.68
CA LEU A 177 -15.02 6.62 9.09
C LEU A 177 -15.20 7.79 10.07
N SER A 178 -15.46 9.01 9.57
CA SER A 178 -15.95 10.13 10.38
C SER A 178 -17.32 9.81 11.02
N ALA A 179 -18.10 8.88 10.45
CA ALA A 179 -19.38 8.45 10.99
C ALA A 179 -19.22 7.24 11.94
N PRO A 180 -19.65 7.32 13.22
CA PRO A 180 -19.46 6.25 14.20
C PRO A 180 -20.07 4.91 13.79
N LYS A 181 -21.22 4.92 13.11
CA LYS A 181 -21.89 3.71 12.60
C LYS A 181 -21.07 3.00 11.54
N VAL A 182 -20.49 3.76 10.60
CA VAL A 182 -19.66 3.22 9.50
C VAL A 182 -18.36 2.65 10.04
N ARG A 183 -17.75 3.32 11.04
CA ARG A 183 -16.53 2.84 11.70
C ARG A 183 -16.70 1.46 12.32
N ARG A 184 -17.78 1.26 13.10
CA ARG A 184 -18.05 -0.01 13.78
C ARG A 184 -18.31 -1.17 12.81
N GLU A 185 -18.99 -0.91 11.70
CA GLU A 185 -19.20 -1.96 10.69
C GLU A 185 -17.92 -2.22 9.87
N PHE A 186 -17.13 -1.18 9.57
CA PHE A 186 -15.83 -1.35 8.89
C PHE A 186 -14.87 -2.21 9.71
N THR A 187 -14.76 -1.99 11.02
CA THR A 187 -13.86 -2.78 11.89
C THR A 187 -14.25 -4.25 11.96
N ARG A 188 -15.56 -4.58 11.85
CA ARG A 188 -16.05 -5.96 11.76
C ARG A 188 -15.68 -6.63 10.44
N VAL A 189 -15.75 -5.88 9.34
CA VAL A 189 -15.49 -6.40 7.99
C VAL A 189 -13.98 -6.41 7.68
N ALA A 190 -13.19 -5.52 8.27
CA ALA A 190 -11.73 -5.40 8.09
C ALA A 190 -11.00 -6.73 8.33
N TYR A 191 -11.44 -7.53 9.30
CA TYR A 191 -10.90 -8.86 9.54
C TYR A 191 -11.04 -9.78 8.32
N TYR A 192 -12.21 -9.78 7.66
CA TYR A 192 -12.45 -10.62 6.48
C TYR A 192 -11.74 -10.07 5.24
N ILE A 193 -11.68 -8.75 5.11
CA ILE A 193 -10.90 -8.07 4.07
C ILE A 193 -9.44 -8.54 4.14
N ASP A 194 -8.83 -8.57 5.33
CA ASP A 194 -7.46 -9.06 5.49
C ASP A 194 -7.28 -10.54 5.11
N LYS A 195 -8.28 -11.41 5.34
CA LYS A 195 -8.19 -12.80 4.89
C LYS A 195 -8.18 -12.92 3.37
N VAL A 196 -9.10 -12.23 2.70
CA VAL A 196 -9.22 -12.26 1.25
C VAL A 196 -7.96 -11.65 0.60
N THR A 197 -7.55 -10.48 1.08
CA THR A 197 -6.32 -9.82 0.68
C THR A 197 -5.10 -10.71 0.88
N GLY A 198 -5.02 -11.38 2.04
CA GLY A 198 -3.92 -12.28 2.34
C GLY A 198 -3.83 -13.44 1.34
N VAL A 199 -4.94 -14.11 1.05
CA VAL A 199 -4.96 -15.21 0.06
C VAL A 199 -4.51 -14.71 -1.32
N MET A 200 -5.03 -13.57 -1.78
CA MET A 200 -4.68 -13.04 -3.10
C MET A 200 -3.22 -12.58 -3.20
N LEU A 201 -2.70 -11.89 -2.18
CA LEU A 201 -1.28 -11.50 -2.12
C LEU A 201 -0.36 -12.73 -2.08
N GLY A 202 -0.79 -13.80 -1.40
CA GLY A 202 -0.04 -15.05 -1.33
C GLY A 202 0.05 -15.73 -2.70
N LEU A 203 -1.07 -15.81 -3.42
CA LEU A 203 -1.11 -16.34 -4.79
C LEU A 203 -0.22 -15.52 -5.74
N LEU A 204 -0.30 -14.18 -5.66
CA LEU A 204 0.56 -13.29 -6.46
C LEU A 204 2.04 -13.51 -6.13
N GLY A 205 2.41 -13.52 -4.85
CA GLY A 205 3.78 -13.75 -4.40
C GLY A 205 4.35 -15.09 -4.87
N LEU A 206 3.58 -16.17 -4.73
CA LEU A 206 3.98 -17.51 -5.23
C LEU A 206 4.13 -17.53 -6.75
N THR A 207 3.24 -16.85 -7.48
CA THR A 207 3.32 -16.75 -8.95
C THR A 207 4.60 -16.03 -9.38
N ILE A 208 4.98 -14.96 -8.67
CA ILE A 208 6.21 -14.20 -8.94
C ILE A 208 7.45 -15.07 -8.68
N VAL A 209 7.51 -15.75 -7.53
CA VAL A 209 8.64 -16.66 -7.22
C VAL A 209 8.74 -17.76 -8.26
N LYS A 210 7.62 -18.40 -8.63
CA LYS A 210 7.59 -19.43 -9.67
C LYS A 210 8.09 -18.89 -11.02
N SER A 211 7.66 -17.69 -11.41
CA SER A 211 8.08 -17.06 -12.67
C SER A 211 9.58 -16.77 -12.72
N ALA A 212 10.19 -16.46 -11.57
CA ALA A 212 11.63 -16.21 -11.46
C ALA A 212 12.46 -17.50 -11.58
N LEU A 213 11.88 -18.65 -11.21
CA LEU A 213 12.53 -19.96 -11.28
C LEU A 213 12.34 -20.67 -12.63
N VAL A 214 11.21 -20.42 -13.33
CA VAL A 214 10.85 -21.11 -14.58
C VAL A 214 11.44 -20.43 -15.83
N ARG A 215 11.74 -19.13 -15.78
CA ARG A 215 12.48 -18.45 -16.87
C ARG A 215 13.98 -18.70 -16.71
N GLN A 216 14.41 -19.93 -17.05
CA GLN A 216 15.76 -20.23 -17.53
C GLN A 216 15.73 -20.34 -19.06
#